data_AF-A0A9X1NBS5-F1
#
_entry.id   AF-A0A9X1NBS5-F1
#
_cell.length_a   1.000
_cell.length_b   1.000
_cell.length_c   1.000
_cell.angle_alpha   90.00
_cell.angle_beta   90.00
_cell.angle_gamma   90.00
#
_symmetry.space_group_name_H-M   'P 1'
#
loop_
_entity.id
_entity.type
_entity.pdbx_description
1 polymer ?
#
loop_
_entity_poly.entity_id
_entity_poly.type
_entity_poly.pdbx_seq_one_letter_code
_entity_poly.pdbx_strand_id
1 'polypeptide(L)'
;MTDPNSAPRNLESAGENPSLVEWLRECLDQDELLAKEAGRVRGELTGAHWHWEDNGSDEPLSVDFGLEYLNFDDSSSWARSVSLRSVEEVPTTSVGPLPEFIIHGEDEMKSVHAAHIVAWDPARVLAEIAAKRELLDLHRATARSNSRGRRECITCFETETPCRTLLILAQPYRSRPGFRKEWWR
;
A
#
# COMPACT_ATOMS: atom_id res chain seq x y z
N MET A 1 31.41 43.87 -9.69
CA MET A 1 31.51 43.36 -11.07
C MET A 1 31.18 41.89 -11.02
N THR A 2 29.90 41.59 -11.18
CA THR A 2 29.31 40.26 -11.15
C THR A 2 29.02 39.87 -12.60
N ASP A 3 29.55 38.73 -13.04
CA ASP A 3 29.41 38.23 -14.40
C ASP A 3 27.93 37.82 -14.66
N PRO A 4 27.21 38.47 -15.59
CA PRO A 4 25.80 38.20 -15.83
C PRO A 4 25.53 37.01 -16.75
N ASN A 5 26.54 36.17 -17.06
CA ASN A 5 26.41 35.10 -18.06
C ASN A 5 26.64 33.67 -17.54
N SER A 6 26.33 33.40 -16.27
CA SER A 6 26.16 32.01 -15.79
C SER A 6 24.76 31.51 -16.13
N ALA A 7 24.59 31.06 -17.38
CA ALA A 7 23.45 30.23 -17.76
C ALA A 7 23.41 28.97 -16.86
N PRO A 8 22.23 28.48 -16.45
CA PRO A 8 22.14 27.24 -15.72
C PRO A 8 22.71 26.12 -16.60
N ARG A 9 23.74 25.43 -16.07
CA ARG A 9 24.17 24.16 -16.65
C ARG A 9 22.96 23.24 -16.61
N ASN A 10 22.39 22.95 -17.77
CA ASN A 10 21.48 21.83 -17.94
C ASN A 10 22.20 20.58 -17.44
N LEU A 11 21.86 20.16 -16.22
CA LEU A 11 22.03 18.80 -15.72
C LEU A 11 21.02 17.91 -16.44
N GLU A 12 21.08 17.88 -17.77
CA GLU A 12 20.59 16.73 -18.51
C GLU A 12 21.68 15.67 -18.37
N SER A 13 21.80 15.11 -17.16
CA SER A 13 22.38 13.79 -17.02
C SER A 13 21.59 12.89 -17.96
N ALA A 14 22.27 12.29 -18.94
CA ALA A 14 21.74 11.23 -19.79
C ALA A 14 21.09 10.18 -18.89
N GLY A 15 19.78 10.32 -18.67
CA GLY A 15 19.05 9.56 -17.67
C GLY A 15 18.87 8.16 -18.21
N GLU A 16 19.64 7.21 -17.70
CA GLU A 16 19.34 5.81 -17.87
C GLU A 16 17.89 5.59 -17.43
N ASN A 17 17.04 5.22 -18.39
CA ASN A 17 15.66 4.88 -18.11
C ASN A 17 15.65 3.73 -17.08
N PRO A 18 14.94 3.86 -15.94
CA PRO A 18 15.04 2.86 -14.88
C PRO A 18 14.69 1.45 -15.38
N SER A 19 15.24 0.41 -14.80
CA SER A 19 14.78 -0.95 -15.05
C SER A 19 13.37 -1.15 -14.48
N LEU A 20 12.66 -2.21 -14.92
CA LEU A 20 11.38 -2.59 -14.30
C LEU A 20 11.53 -2.81 -12.78
N VAL A 21 12.66 -3.37 -12.35
CA VAL A 21 12.92 -3.66 -10.93
C VAL A 21 13.07 -2.38 -10.12
N GLU A 22 13.80 -1.38 -10.63
CA GLU A 22 13.96 -0.09 -9.94
C GLU A 22 12.62 0.63 -9.82
N TRP A 23 11.85 0.71 -10.92
CA TRP A 23 10.53 1.32 -10.89
C TRP A 23 9.54 0.58 -9.97
N LEU A 24 9.59 -0.75 -9.90
CA LEU A 24 8.77 -1.51 -8.95
C LEU A 24 9.15 -1.24 -7.50
N ARG A 25 10.44 -1.05 -7.19
CA ARG A 25 10.87 -0.65 -5.85
C ARG A 25 10.34 0.72 -5.49
N GLU A 26 10.43 1.69 -6.40
CA GLU A 26 9.86 3.02 -6.19
C GLU A 26 8.35 2.96 -5.92
N CYS A 27 7.61 2.12 -6.65
CA CYS A 27 6.18 1.91 -6.40
C CYS A 27 5.92 1.33 -5.00
N LEU A 28 6.70 0.33 -4.59
CA LEU A 28 6.59 -0.27 -3.26
C LEU A 28 7.01 0.69 -2.14
N ASP A 29 7.99 1.57 -2.37
CA ASP A 29 8.43 2.59 -1.42
C ASP A 29 7.33 3.64 -1.21
N GLN A 30 6.64 4.05 -2.29
CA GLN A 30 5.47 4.93 -2.20
C GLN A 30 4.31 4.29 -1.42
N ASP A 31 4.01 3.01 -1.70
CA ASP A 31 2.96 2.28 -0.98
C ASP A 31 3.32 2.11 0.51
N GLU A 32 4.59 1.83 0.80
CA GLU A 32 5.07 1.65 2.17
C GLU A 32 4.96 2.97 2.94
N LEU A 33 5.30 4.09 2.31
CA LEU A 33 5.16 5.40 2.93
C LEU A 33 3.69 5.67 3.29
N LEU A 34 2.77 5.45 2.35
CA LEU A 34 1.34 5.65 2.59
C LEU A 34 0.82 4.74 3.70
N ALA A 35 1.20 3.45 3.70
CA ALA A 35 0.80 2.51 4.73
C ALA A 35 1.39 2.88 6.11
N LYS A 36 2.66 3.29 6.17
CA LYS A 36 3.28 3.77 7.42
C LYS A 36 2.56 4.98 7.96
N GLU A 37 2.30 5.99 7.12
CA GLU A 37 1.61 7.20 7.57
C GLU A 37 0.17 6.92 7.99
N ALA A 38 -0.54 6.01 7.31
CA ALA A 38 -1.88 5.57 7.72
C ALA A 38 -1.87 4.79 9.05
N GLY A 39 -0.78 4.06 9.36
CA GLY A 39 -0.61 3.31 10.61
C GLY A 39 0.10 4.08 11.72
N ARG A 40 0.37 5.38 11.54
CA ARG A 40 0.98 6.21 12.58
C ARG A 40 -0.09 6.76 13.51
N VAL A 41 0.07 6.49 14.80
CA VAL A 41 -0.69 7.16 15.86
C VAL A 41 0.25 8.13 16.57
N ARG A 42 -0.08 9.43 16.54
CA ARG A 42 0.73 10.51 17.16
C ARG A 42 2.22 10.49 16.76
N GLY A 43 2.52 10.02 15.55
CA GLY A 43 3.87 9.96 15.01
C GLY A 43 4.61 8.64 15.24
N GLU A 44 4.05 7.68 15.97
CA GLU A 44 4.63 6.34 16.18
C GLU A 44 3.91 5.29 15.34
N LEU A 45 4.65 4.36 14.72
CA LEU A 45 4.07 3.26 13.94
C LEU A 45 3.63 2.14 14.90
N THR A 46 2.34 1.85 14.94
CA THR A 46 1.77 0.95 15.97
C THR A 46 1.48 -0.46 15.48
N GLY A 47 1.72 -0.76 14.20
CA GLY A 47 1.22 -2.00 13.60
C GLY A 47 -0.30 -2.00 13.46
N ALA A 48 -0.87 -0.81 13.20
CA ALA A 48 -2.30 -0.55 13.22
C ALA A 48 -3.12 -1.57 12.41
N HIS A 49 -4.00 -2.26 13.10
CA HIS A 49 -5.11 -3.03 12.54
C HIS A 49 -6.38 -2.23 12.69
N TRP A 50 -7.30 -2.33 11.72
CA TRP A 50 -8.53 -1.53 11.74
C TRP A 50 -9.78 -2.40 11.87
N HIS A 51 -10.78 -1.91 12.59
CA HIS A 51 -12.13 -2.47 12.57
C HIS A 51 -13.18 -1.37 12.48
N TRP A 52 -14.38 -1.75 12.05
CA TRP A 52 -15.57 -0.92 12.21
C TRP A 52 -16.22 -1.22 13.55
N GLU A 53 -16.90 -0.23 14.12
CA GLU A 53 -17.63 -0.33 15.37
C GLU A 53 -18.88 0.55 15.34
N ASP A 54 -19.84 0.19 16.19
CA ASP A 54 -21.06 0.97 16.39
C ASP A 54 -20.85 2.02 17.48
N ASN A 55 -21.08 3.30 17.14
CA ASN A 55 -20.86 4.41 18.07
C ASN A 55 -21.82 4.40 19.28
N GLY A 56 -22.92 3.66 19.20
CA GLY A 56 -23.86 3.53 20.32
C GLY A 56 -23.42 2.52 21.38
N SER A 57 -22.55 1.56 21.03
CA SER A 57 -22.19 0.43 21.89
C SER A 57 -20.69 0.23 22.09
N ASP A 58 -19.83 0.88 21.28
CA ASP A 58 -18.38 0.63 21.21
C ASP A 58 -18.04 -0.86 20.92
N GLU A 59 -18.98 -1.62 20.37
CA GLU A 59 -18.76 -3.02 19.99
C GLU A 59 -18.23 -3.12 18.54
N PRO A 60 -17.16 -3.93 18.30
CA PRO A 60 -16.69 -4.20 16.95
C PRO A 60 -17.78 -4.82 16.08
N LEU A 61 -17.99 -4.23 14.90
CA LEU A 61 -18.94 -4.69 13.91
C LEU A 61 -18.31 -5.76 13.02
N SER A 62 -18.98 -6.90 12.93
CA SER A 62 -18.73 -7.85 11.85
C SER A 62 -19.30 -7.29 10.55
N VAL A 63 -18.44 -7.03 9.57
CA VAL A 63 -18.89 -6.55 8.25
C VAL A 63 -19.48 -7.73 7.46
N ASP A 64 -20.81 -7.82 7.39
CA ASP A 64 -21.51 -8.79 6.54
C ASP A 64 -21.70 -8.23 5.12
N PHE A 65 -21.20 -8.95 4.11
CA PHE A 65 -21.35 -8.62 2.70
C PHE A 65 -22.80 -8.71 2.19
N GLY A 66 -23.70 -9.34 2.95
CA GLY A 66 -25.13 -9.45 2.62
C GLY A 66 -25.93 -8.18 2.90
N LEU A 67 -25.39 -7.24 3.69
CA LEU A 67 -26.05 -5.96 3.99
C LEU A 67 -25.67 -4.92 2.94
N GLU A 68 -26.57 -3.99 2.60
CA GLU A 68 -26.22 -2.87 1.72
C GLU A 68 -25.36 -1.82 2.45
N TYR A 69 -25.70 -1.57 3.73
CA TYR A 69 -25.04 -0.60 4.60
C TYR A 69 -24.74 -1.23 5.97
N LEU A 70 -23.65 -0.79 6.62
CA LEU A 70 -23.25 -1.27 7.94
C LEU A 70 -24.24 -0.93 9.06
N ASN A 71 -25.03 0.12 8.88
CA ASN A 71 -25.87 0.69 9.92
C ASN A 71 -27.37 0.44 9.74
N PHE A 72 -27.74 -0.45 8.82
CA PHE A 72 -29.14 -0.76 8.58
C PHE A 72 -29.62 -1.88 9.49
N ASP A 73 -29.98 -1.53 10.73
CA ASP A 73 -30.92 -2.32 11.53
C ASP A 73 -32.33 -1.77 11.24
N ASP A 74 -33.18 -2.62 10.67
CA ASP A 74 -34.54 -2.32 10.18
C ASP A 74 -35.50 -1.84 11.30
N SER A 75 -35.03 -1.72 12.55
CA SER A 75 -35.88 -1.57 13.74
C SER A 75 -35.66 -0.31 14.60
N SER A 76 -34.63 0.51 14.38
CA SER A 76 -34.40 1.74 15.17
C SER A 76 -34.41 3.01 14.33
N SER A 77 -35.30 3.95 14.63
CA SER A 77 -35.52 5.20 13.85
C SER A 77 -34.41 6.26 14.01
N TRP A 78 -33.24 5.88 14.50
CA TRP A 78 -32.04 6.72 14.52
C TRP A 78 -30.97 5.91 13.79
N ALA A 79 -30.48 6.43 12.67
CA ALA A 79 -29.37 5.81 11.95
C ALA A 79 -28.21 5.64 12.93
N ARG A 80 -27.78 4.40 13.17
CA ARG A 80 -26.55 4.15 13.93
C ARG A 80 -25.41 4.75 13.12
N SER A 81 -24.58 5.57 13.73
CA SER A 81 -23.34 6.01 13.09
C SER A 81 -22.26 4.99 13.40
N VAL A 82 -21.41 4.72 12.41
CA VAL A 82 -20.29 3.79 12.56
C VAL A 82 -18.97 4.53 12.51
N SER A 83 -17.98 4.03 13.21
CA SER A 83 -16.62 4.57 13.16
C SER A 83 -15.62 3.49 12.76
N LEU A 84 -14.57 3.91 12.08
CA LEU A 84 -13.40 3.06 11.83
C LEU A 84 -12.36 3.38 12.90
N ARG A 85 -11.96 2.38 13.68
CA ARG A 85 -10.96 2.53 14.74
C ARG A 85 -9.77 1.60 14.54
N SER A 86 -8.63 1.98 15.11
CA SER A 86 -7.52 1.05 15.34
C SER A 86 -7.93 0.00 16.37
N VAL A 87 -7.38 -1.20 16.28
CA VAL A 87 -7.54 -2.23 17.32
C VAL A 87 -6.60 -1.93 18.50
N GLU A 88 -5.45 -1.35 18.20
CA GLU A 88 -4.41 -1.01 19.15
C GLU A 88 -4.81 0.20 19.98
N GLU A 89 -4.70 0.07 21.30
CA GLU A 89 -4.88 1.19 22.20
C GLU A 89 -3.58 2.00 22.33
N VAL A 90 -3.72 3.32 22.30
CA VAL A 90 -2.59 4.24 22.39
C VAL A 90 -2.72 5.09 23.64
N PRO A 91 -1.65 5.30 24.42
CA PRO A 91 -1.72 6.08 25.65
C PRO A 91 -2.30 7.49 25.43
N THR A 92 -3.36 7.83 26.14
CA THR A 92 -3.88 9.21 26.17
C THR A 92 -3.42 9.95 27.42
N THR A 93 -3.47 11.28 27.35
CA THR A 93 -3.01 12.17 28.42
C THR A 93 -3.98 12.21 29.61
N SER A 94 -5.25 11.88 29.41
CA SER A 94 -6.32 12.19 30.39
C SER A 94 -7.23 11.03 30.75
N VAL A 95 -7.41 10.02 29.89
CA VAL A 95 -8.45 8.98 30.06
C VAL A 95 -7.90 7.55 30.01
N GLY A 96 -6.57 7.37 29.99
CA GLY A 96 -5.93 6.07 29.82
C GLY A 96 -5.72 5.71 28.34
N PRO A 97 -5.20 4.52 28.01
CA PRO A 97 -5.04 4.12 26.61
C PRO A 97 -6.40 4.02 25.93
N LEU A 98 -6.49 4.51 24.68
CA LEU A 98 -7.71 4.41 23.87
C LEU A 98 -7.37 4.07 22.42
N PRO A 99 -8.26 3.37 21.70
CA PRO A 99 -8.12 3.19 20.26
C PRO A 99 -8.15 4.53 19.51
N GLU A 100 -7.38 4.64 18.43
CA GLU A 100 -7.46 5.81 17.55
C GLU A 100 -8.65 5.71 16.60
N PHE A 101 -9.33 6.83 16.39
CA PHE A 101 -10.35 6.95 15.35
C PHE A 101 -9.71 7.36 14.03
N ILE A 102 -10.03 6.60 12.99
CA ILE A 102 -9.57 6.84 11.62
C ILE A 102 -10.66 7.56 10.83
N ILE A 103 -11.91 7.11 10.99
CA ILE A 103 -13.11 7.74 10.43
C ILE A 103 -14.13 7.87 11.56
N HIS A 104 -14.68 9.06 11.73
CA HIS A 104 -15.58 9.38 12.83
C HIS A 104 -17.04 9.45 12.36
N GLY A 105 -17.88 8.57 12.88
CA GLY A 105 -19.34 8.75 12.88
C GLY A 105 -19.98 8.92 11.51
N GLU A 106 -19.72 7.97 10.62
CA GLU A 106 -20.37 7.90 9.31
C GLU A 106 -21.80 7.38 9.44
N ASP A 107 -22.75 8.18 8.94
CA ASP A 107 -24.17 7.87 8.95
C ASP A 107 -24.59 6.96 7.78
N GLU A 108 -23.74 6.76 6.77
CA GLU A 108 -24.02 5.85 5.65
C GLU A 108 -22.72 5.24 5.12
N MET A 109 -22.38 4.04 5.58
CA MET A 109 -21.22 3.29 5.08
C MET A 109 -21.66 2.01 4.38
N LYS A 110 -21.42 1.90 3.08
CA LYS A 110 -21.69 0.67 2.33
C LYS A 110 -20.82 -0.46 2.88
N SER A 111 -21.45 -1.59 3.22
CA SER A 111 -20.78 -2.74 3.85
C SER A 111 -19.55 -3.20 3.04
N VAL A 112 -19.66 -3.25 1.72
CA VAL A 112 -18.59 -3.69 0.81
C VAL A 112 -17.39 -2.73 0.82
N HIS A 113 -17.61 -1.43 0.99
CA HIS A 113 -16.53 -0.45 1.10
C HIS A 113 -15.86 -0.54 2.46
N ALA A 114 -16.66 -0.66 3.53
CA ALA A 114 -16.18 -0.88 4.88
C ALA A 114 -15.29 -2.13 4.97
N ALA A 115 -15.75 -3.25 4.41
CA ALA A 115 -15.00 -4.49 4.35
C ALA A 115 -13.68 -4.32 3.57
N HIS A 116 -13.74 -3.60 2.45
CA HIS A 116 -12.55 -3.33 1.66
C HIS A 116 -11.52 -2.53 2.44
N ILE A 117 -11.93 -1.49 3.18
CA ILE A 117 -11.02 -0.68 4.00
C ILE A 117 -10.33 -1.52 5.07
N VAL A 118 -11.09 -2.33 5.83
CA VAL A 118 -10.52 -3.22 6.86
C VAL A 118 -9.59 -4.27 6.24
N ALA A 119 -9.95 -4.81 5.07
CA ALA A 119 -9.12 -5.79 4.38
C ALA A 119 -7.77 -5.22 3.89
N TRP A 120 -7.63 -3.89 3.84
CA TRP A 120 -6.43 -3.17 3.43
C TRP A 120 -5.85 -2.32 4.56
N ASP A 121 -5.88 -2.84 5.80
CA ASP A 121 -5.26 -2.17 6.94
C ASP A 121 -3.73 -1.96 6.76
N PRO A 122 -3.15 -0.94 7.42
CA PRO A 122 -1.73 -0.62 7.31
C PRO A 122 -0.78 -1.79 7.59
N ALA A 123 -1.03 -2.54 8.66
CA ALA A 123 -0.16 -3.65 9.08
C ALA A 123 -0.07 -4.74 8.01
N ARG A 124 -1.21 -5.13 7.44
CA ARG A 124 -1.27 -6.09 6.34
C ARG A 124 -0.57 -5.57 5.09
N VAL A 125 -0.82 -4.32 4.70
CA VAL A 125 -0.20 -3.72 3.51
C VAL A 125 1.32 -3.75 3.63
N LEU A 126 1.86 -3.40 4.81
CA LEU A 126 3.30 -3.45 5.08
C LEU A 126 3.85 -4.88 4.99
N ALA A 127 3.14 -5.88 5.51
CA ALA A 127 3.52 -7.29 5.37
C ALA A 127 3.54 -7.74 3.90
N GLU A 128 2.54 -7.35 3.10
CA GLU A 128 2.52 -7.64 1.66
C GLU A 128 3.68 -6.98 0.92
N ILE A 129 4.01 -5.72 1.25
CA ILE A 129 5.14 -5.00 0.65
C ILE A 129 6.46 -5.70 0.98
N ALA A 130 6.66 -6.12 2.23
CA ALA A 130 7.85 -6.86 2.65
C ALA A 130 8.02 -8.14 1.82
N ALA A 131 6.95 -8.93 1.65
CA ALA A 131 6.97 -10.13 0.83
C ALA A 131 7.28 -9.83 -0.66
N LYS A 132 6.69 -8.75 -1.22
CA LYS A 132 6.95 -8.32 -2.60
C LYS A 132 8.41 -7.87 -2.80
N ARG A 133 9.02 -7.23 -1.80
CA ARG A 133 10.44 -6.86 -1.82
C ARG A 133 11.35 -8.08 -1.80
N GLU A 134 11.04 -9.07 -0.97
CA GLU A 134 11.78 -10.34 -0.96
C GLU A 134 11.71 -11.04 -2.32
N LEU A 135 10.54 -11.06 -2.96
CA LEU A 135 10.40 -11.55 -4.34
C LEU A 135 11.25 -10.74 -5.32
N LEU A 136 11.31 -9.41 -5.21
CA LEU A 136 12.19 -8.60 -6.07
C LEU A 136 13.67 -8.94 -5.86
N ASP A 137 14.11 -9.18 -4.61
CA ASP A 137 15.49 -9.55 -4.30
C ASP A 137 15.85 -10.92 -4.89
N LEU A 138 14.97 -11.91 -4.73
CA LEU A 138 15.14 -13.26 -5.29
C LEU A 138 15.31 -13.24 -6.82
N HIS A 139 14.64 -12.32 -7.52
CA HIS A 139 14.68 -12.25 -8.98
C HIS A 139 15.72 -11.26 -9.53
N ARG A 140 16.23 -10.34 -8.69
CA ARG A 140 17.32 -9.41 -9.05
C ARG A 140 18.69 -10.07 -8.96
N ALA A 141 18.94 -10.82 -7.89
CA ALA A 141 20.25 -11.40 -7.55
C ALA A 141 20.66 -12.58 -8.45
N THR A 142 19.80 -12.95 -9.39
CA THR A 142 19.88 -14.24 -10.08
C THR A 142 20.09 -14.12 -11.58
N ALA A 143 20.41 -12.96 -12.13
CA ALA A 143 20.78 -12.88 -13.54
C ALA A 143 22.19 -13.47 -13.77
N ARG A 144 22.28 -14.71 -14.27
CA ARG A 144 23.54 -15.32 -14.74
C ARG A 144 23.59 -15.33 -16.26
N SER A 145 24.78 -15.22 -16.83
CA SER A 145 24.98 -15.52 -18.24
C SER A 145 24.95 -17.03 -18.41
N ASN A 146 24.03 -17.54 -19.22
CA ASN A 146 23.99 -18.96 -19.55
C ASN A 146 25.09 -19.33 -20.56
N SER A 147 25.18 -20.61 -20.93
CA SER A 147 26.16 -21.11 -21.91
C SER A 147 26.08 -20.46 -23.29
N ARG A 148 24.99 -19.72 -23.59
CA ARG A 148 24.80 -18.93 -24.82
C ARG A 148 25.03 -17.43 -24.61
N GLY A 149 25.55 -17.01 -23.46
CA GLY A 149 25.79 -15.61 -23.12
C GLY A 149 24.53 -14.77 -22.88
N ARG A 150 23.35 -15.40 -22.77
CA ARG A 150 22.10 -14.69 -22.45
C ARG A 150 21.93 -14.58 -20.94
N ARG A 151 21.40 -13.45 -20.47
CA ARG A 151 20.99 -13.31 -19.07
C ARG A 151 19.76 -14.17 -18.81
N GLU A 152 19.83 -15.04 -17.82
CA GLU A 152 18.71 -15.83 -17.35
C GLU A 152 18.50 -15.59 -15.85
N CYS A 153 17.24 -15.59 -15.41
CA CYS A 153 16.93 -15.55 -13.99
C CYS A 153 17.14 -16.96 -13.40
N ILE A 154 18.09 -17.15 -12.49
CA ILE A 154 18.35 -18.45 -11.82
C ILE A 154 17.11 -18.94 -11.04
N THR A 155 16.27 -18.04 -10.52
CA THR A 155 15.08 -18.43 -9.76
C THR A 155 14.00 -19.06 -10.65
N CYS A 156 13.84 -18.56 -11.88
CA CYS A 156 12.82 -19.04 -12.82
C CYS A 156 13.37 -19.91 -13.95
N PHE A 157 14.68 -19.93 -14.15
CA PHE A 157 15.37 -20.44 -15.33
C PHE A 157 14.87 -19.84 -16.66
N GLU A 158 14.28 -18.64 -16.61
CA GLU A 158 13.80 -17.93 -17.78
C GLU A 158 14.90 -17.07 -18.41
N THR A 159 15.03 -17.16 -19.74
CA THR A 159 15.99 -16.37 -20.52
C THR A 159 15.45 -15.02 -21.00
N GLU A 160 14.15 -14.75 -20.76
CA GLU A 160 13.51 -13.47 -21.04
C GLU A 160 13.72 -12.53 -19.85
N THR A 161 14.14 -11.30 -20.14
CA THR A 161 14.33 -10.27 -19.11
C THR A 161 13.48 -9.05 -19.45
N PRO A 162 12.59 -8.59 -18.55
CA PRO A 162 12.31 -9.14 -17.22
C PRO A 162 11.60 -10.51 -17.26
N CYS A 163 11.86 -11.38 -16.28
CA CYS A 163 11.18 -12.67 -16.19
C CYS A 163 9.67 -12.50 -15.89
N ARG A 164 8.88 -13.53 -16.21
CA ARG A 164 7.42 -13.55 -16.10
C ARG A 164 6.93 -13.23 -14.70
N THR A 165 7.62 -13.67 -13.65
CA THR A 165 7.25 -13.37 -12.26
C THR A 165 7.31 -11.87 -11.97
N LEU A 166 8.35 -11.17 -12.44
CA LEU A 166 8.45 -9.71 -12.29
C LEU A 166 7.36 -8.98 -13.07
N LEU A 167 7.01 -9.50 -14.25
CA LEU A 167 5.88 -8.98 -15.01
C LEU A 167 4.57 -9.14 -14.23
N ILE A 168 4.29 -10.33 -13.69
CA ILE A 168 3.09 -10.58 -12.87
C ILE A 168 3.04 -9.63 -11.67
N LEU A 169 4.16 -9.45 -10.98
CA LEU A 169 4.26 -8.52 -9.84
C LEU A 169 3.97 -7.07 -10.23
N ALA A 170 4.26 -6.68 -11.47
CA ALA A 170 3.98 -5.34 -12.00
C ALA A 170 2.53 -5.11 -12.41
N GLN A 171 1.68 -6.15 -12.48
CA GLN A 171 0.30 -5.99 -12.96
C GLN A 171 -0.53 -4.97 -12.18
N PRO A 172 -0.52 -4.94 -10.83
CA PRO A 172 -1.29 -3.97 -10.07
C PRO A 172 -0.85 -2.52 -10.31
N TYR A 173 0.38 -2.34 -10.80
CA TYR A 173 1.02 -1.04 -10.96
C TYR A 173 0.89 -0.46 -12.37
N ARG A 174 0.28 -1.16 -13.33
CA ARG A 174 0.25 -0.75 -14.74
C ARG A 174 -0.42 0.58 -15.03
N SER A 175 -1.36 0.99 -14.19
CA SER A 175 -2.04 2.29 -14.30
C SER A 175 -1.24 3.44 -13.70
N ARG A 176 -0.13 3.17 -13.02
CA ARG A 176 0.68 4.22 -12.39
C ARG A 176 1.54 4.96 -13.40
N PRO A 177 1.76 6.27 -13.19
CA PRO A 177 2.77 7.03 -13.92
C PRO A 177 4.14 6.33 -13.90
N GLY A 178 4.86 6.39 -15.01
CA GLY A 178 6.17 5.75 -15.17
C GLY A 178 6.13 4.29 -15.64
N PHE A 179 4.95 3.63 -15.64
CA PHE A 179 4.82 2.31 -16.26
C PHE A 179 5.13 2.38 -17.76
N ARG A 180 6.02 1.49 -18.24
CA ARG A 180 6.38 1.41 -19.65
C ARG A 180 5.82 0.16 -20.31
N LYS A 181 5.03 0.36 -21.37
CA LYS A 181 4.44 -0.72 -22.17
C LYS A 181 5.49 -1.63 -22.82
N GLU A 182 6.70 -1.15 -23.05
CA GLU A 182 7.80 -1.95 -23.63
C GLU A 182 8.28 -3.08 -22.73
N TRP A 183 8.05 -3.01 -21.41
CA TRP A 183 8.28 -4.13 -20.50
C TRP A 183 7.30 -5.29 -20.73
N TRP A 184 6.22 -5.06 -21.49
CA TRP A 184 5.12 -6.00 -21.70
C TRP A 184 5.03 -6.54 -23.14
N ARG A 185 6.16 -6.56 -23.86
CA ARG A 185 6.25 -7.04 -25.24
C ARG A 185 6.56 -8.52 -25.33
#